data_AF-A8MIJ3-F1
#
_entry.id   AF-A8MIJ3-F1
#
_cell.length_a   1.000
_cell.length_b   1.000
_cell.length_c   1.000
_cell.angle_alpha   90.00
_cell.angle_beta   90.00
_cell.angle_gamma   90.00
#
_symmetry.space_group_name_H-M   'P 1'
#
loop_
_entity.id
_entity.type
_entity.pdbx_description
1 polymer ?
#
loop_
_entity_poly.entity_id
_entity_poly.type
_entity_poly.pdbx_seq_one_letter_code
_entity_poly.pdbx_strand_id
1 'polypeptide(L)'
;MNDKIRDIHEMPLQIKLNYSRILSLMATVDRDHNQLKIGAFYRIMNKIKLPATERVDLLKQMMQKRISFEEFSKELQLENQLNDQERNIFRFSLMKDLIIIMNADYVITEGEERLIEQIQNYFNISEEQFSFFQEEYEMDCSILESGAENDQLKEIGKKSMAAAASLGIPLGLLYYSGNFRGLGCLGALSGLKAIGMKKKTKKHALVVGLAGTIALGMITYKAVDYLLSIKKDERTNLWNITKESMERLHQETIDNIYSDMDYFHDEVLNHKEKEADIARRALDILRRTVATLENTGAIIL
;
A
#
# COMPACT_ATOMS: atom_id res chain seq x y z
N MET A 1 1.25 18.16 -25.54
CA MET A 1 0.34 17.93 -24.39
C MET A 1 1.20 17.46 -23.24
N ASN A 2 1.07 18.07 -22.07
CA ASN A 2 1.82 17.67 -20.88
C ASN A 2 0.96 16.63 -20.16
N ASP A 3 1.08 15.36 -20.55
CA ASP A 3 0.27 14.30 -19.94
C ASP A 3 0.65 14.17 -18.47
N LYS A 4 -0.29 14.54 -17.59
CA LYS A 4 -0.11 14.46 -16.14
C LYS A 4 -0.03 12.98 -15.77
N ILE A 5 1.15 12.52 -15.35
CA ILE A 5 1.37 11.18 -14.82
C ILE A 5 0.59 11.02 -13.50
N ARG A 6 -0.32 10.02 -13.42
CA ARG A 6 -1.16 9.74 -12.24
C ARG A 6 -0.54 8.69 -11.31
N ASP A 7 -0.90 8.75 -10.04
CA ASP A 7 -0.63 7.69 -9.05
C ASP A 7 -1.75 6.68 -8.96
N ILE A 8 -1.53 5.57 -8.24
CA ILE A 8 -2.57 4.55 -8.07
C ILE A 8 -3.86 5.18 -7.50
N HIS A 9 -3.75 6.14 -6.59
CA HIS A 9 -4.89 6.83 -5.98
C HIS A 9 -5.72 7.71 -6.96
N GLU A 10 -5.05 8.42 -7.88
CA GLU A 10 -5.58 9.32 -8.92
C GLU A 10 -5.88 8.57 -10.23
N MET A 11 -5.45 7.32 -10.36
CA MET A 11 -5.79 6.47 -11.48
C MET A 11 -7.30 6.19 -11.52
N PRO A 12 -7.84 5.88 -12.71
CA PRO A 12 -9.26 5.55 -12.87
C PRO A 12 -9.69 4.44 -11.91
N LEU A 13 -10.95 4.46 -11.49
CA LEU A 13 -11.49 3.46 -10.56
C LEU A 13 -11.23 2.02 -11.02
N GLN A 14 -11.37 1.75 -12.33
CA GLN A 14 -11.08 0.44 -12.89
C GLN A 14 -9.64 -0.03 -12.66
N ILE A 15 -8.66 0.88 -12.71
CA ILE A 15 -7.26 0.56 -12.45
C ILE A 15 -7.05 0.27 -10.98
N LYS A 16 -7.66 1.05 -10.07
CA LYS A 16 -7.64 0.79 -8.63
C LYS A 16 -8.27 -0.56 -8.30
N LEU A 17 -9.37 -0.91 -8.95
CA LEU A 17 -10.02 -2.20 -8.83
C LEU A 17 -9.11 -3.34 -9.28
N ASN A 18 -8.49 -3.21 -10.46
CA ASN A 18 -7.55 -4.21 -10.96
C ASN A 18 -6.36 -4.38 -10.00
N TYR A 19 -5.81 -3.28 -9.49
CA TYR A 19 -4.76 -3.28 -8.48
C TYR A 19 -5.18 -4.04 -7.22
N SER A 20 -6.32 -3.69 -6.64
CA SER A 20 -6.85 -4.32 -5.43
C SER A 20 -7.24 -5.79 -5.63
N ARG A 21 -7.71 -6.18 -6.82
CA ARG A 21 -7.99 -7.59 -7.15
C ARG A 21 -6.72 -8.42 -7.09
N ILE A 22 -5.61 -7.96 -7.66
CA ILE A 22 -4.33 -8.69 -7.60
C ILE A 22 -3.88 -8.84 -6.14
N LEU A 23 -3.94 -7.76 -5.36
CA LEU A 23 -3.60 -7.80 -3.94
C LEU A 23 -4.49 -8.76 -3.14
N SER A 24 -5.79 -8.82 -3.47
CA SER A 24 -6.73 -9.75 -2.82
C SER A 24 -6.40 -11.22 -3.12
N LEU A 25 -5.81 -11.53 -4.28
CA LEU A 25 -5.35 -12.89 -4.56
C LEU A 25 -4.25 -13.29 -3.59
N MET A 26 -3.29 -12.39 -3.33
CA MET A 26 -2.22 -12.62 -2.35
C MET A 26 -2.77 -12.80 -0.94
N ALA A 27 -3.67 -11.91 -0.51
CA ALA A 27 -4.27 -11.96 0.82
C ALA A 27 -5.14 -13.22 1.06
N THR A 28 -5.48 -13.99 0.02
CA THR A 28 -6.40 -15.13 0.11
C THR A 28 -5.86 -16.45 -0.44
N VAL A 29 -4.58 -16.50 -0.87
CA VAL A 29 -4.04 -17.68 -1.57
C VAL A 29 -3.99 -18.94 -0.72
N ASP A 30 -3.94 -18.84 0.62
CA ASP A 30 -3.72 -19.99 1.52
C ASP A 30 -4.93 -20.58 2.24
N ARG A 31 -6.15 -20.21 1.84
CA ARG A 31 -7.46 -20.75 2.25
C ARG A 31 -7.86 -20.36 3.66
N ASP A 32 -6.89 -20.29 4.57
CA ASP A 32 -7.09 -19.63 5.85
C ASP A 32 -6.88 -18.14 5.65
N HIS A 33 -7.96 -17.37 5.80
CA HIS A 33 -7.89 -15.92 5.67
C HIS A 33 -7.18 -15.39 6.90
N ASN A 34 -5.91 -15.04 6.74
CA ASN A 34 -5.12 -14.49 7.84
C ASN A 34 -5.53 -13.02 8.08
N GLN A 35 -6.00 -12.74 9.29
CA GLN A 35 -6.40 -11.40 9.73
C GLN A 35 -5.31 -10.32 9.58
N LEU A 36 -4.02 -10.69 9.67
CA LEU A 36 -2.90 -9.77 9.46
C LEU A 36 -2.77 -9.38 7.98
N LYS A 37 -2.87 -10.37 7.07
CA LYS A 37 -2.86 -10.16 5.61
C LYS A 37 -4.05 -9.33 5.15
N ILE A 38 -5.23 -9.57 5.73
CA ILE A 38 -6.43 -8.76 5.48
C ILE A 38 -6.28 -7.34 6.03
N GLY A 39 -5.69 -7.18 7.22
CA GLY A 39 -5.37 -5.87 7.78
C GLY A 39 -4.43 -5.05 6.88
N ALA A 40 -3.35 -5.66 6.39
CA ALA A 40 -2.43 -5.02 5.43
C ALA A 40 -3.14 -4.64 4.13
N PHE A 41 -3.97 -5.55 3.58
CA PHE A 41 -4.77 -5.28 2.40
C PHE A 41 -5.72 -4.08 2.58
N TYR A 42 -6.41 -3.99 3.72
CA TYR A 42 -7.29 -2.87 4.05
C TYR A 42 -6.55 -1.54 4.16
N ARG A 43 -5.35 -1.51 4.75
CA ARG A 43 -4.50 -0.32 4.77
C ARG A 43 -4.15 0.15 3.36
N ILE A 44 -3.84 -0.78 2.45
CA ILE A 44 -3.56 -0.46 1.05
C ILE A 44 -4.81 0.07 0.34
N MET A 45 -5.99 -0.53 0.55
CA MET A 45 -7.26 -0.01 -0.01
C MET A 45 -7.55 1.43 0.45
N ASN A 46 -7.25 1.74 1.71
CA ASN A 46 -7.41 3.10 2.25
C ASN A 46 -6.39 4.07 1.65
N LYS A 47 -5.12 3.64 1.51
CA LYS A 47 -4.06 4.41 0.85
C LYS A 47 -4.46 4.86 -0.56
N ILE A 48 -5.04 3.95 -1.35
CA ILE A 48 -5.48 4.25 -2.72
C ILE A 48 -6.89 4.87 -2.79
N LYS A 49 -7.55 5.05 -1.64
CA LYS A 49 -8.93 5.50 -1.50
C LYS A 49 -9.89 4.73 -2.39
N LEU A 50 -9.94 3.42 -2.16
CA LEU A 50 -10.95 2.57 -2.77
C LEU A 50 -12.32 2.85 -2.12
N PRO A 51 -13.39 3.14 -2.90
CA PRO A 51 -14.73 3.40 -2.36
C PRO A 51 -15.29 2.21 -1.58
N ALA A 52 -16.16 2.49 -0.60
CA ALA A 52 -16.75 1.45 0.25
C ALA A 52 -17.48 0.35 -0.53
N THR A 53 -18.24 0.73 -1.56
CA THR A 53 -18.95 -0.23 -2.45
C THR A 53 -17.99 -1.23 -3.07
N GLU A 54 -16.86 -0.74 -3.57
CA GLU A 54 -15.84 -1.57 -4.20
C GLU A 54 -15.10 -2.46 -3.20
N ARG A 55 -14.82 -1.98 -1.98
CA ARG A 55 -14.21 -2.80 -0.92
C ARG A 55 -15.11 -3.98 -0.54
N VAL A 56 -16.40 -3.69 -0.34
CA VAL A 56 -17.43 -4.69 -0.05
C VAL A 56 -17.52 -5.72 -1.17
N ASP A 57 -17.56 -5.27 -2.42
CA ASP A 57 -17.65 -6.18 -3.58
C ASP A 57 -16.41 -7.06 -3.74
N LEU A 58 -15.21 -6.53 -3.43
CA LEU A 58 -13.98 -7.33 -3.39
C LEU A 58 -14.03 -8.39 -2.29
N LEU A 59 -14.48 -8.03 -1.08
CA LEU A 59 -14.65 -9.00 -0.01
C LEU A 59 -15.66 -10.09 -0.36
N LYS A 60 -16.78 -9.72 -0.99
CA LYS A 60 -17.74 -10.71 -1.50
C LYS A 60 -17.07 -11.67 -2.47
N GLN A 61 -16.28 -11.17 -3.41
CA GLN A 61 -15.55 -12.00 -4.37
C GLN A 61 -14.56 -12.95 -3.67
N MET A 62 -13.78 -12.43 -2.72
CA MET A 62 -12.83 -13.21 -1.90
C MET A 62 -13.54 -14.37 -1.17
N MET A 63 -14.75 -14.14 -0.66
CA MET A 63 -15.53 -15.17 0.04
C MET A 63 -16.26 -16.14 -0.90
N GLN A 64 -16.59 -15.73 -2.13
CA GLN A 64 -17.43 -16.52 -3.03
C GLN A 64 -16.65 -17.58 -3.81
N LYS A 65 -15.64 -17.17 -4.56
CA LYS A 65 -14.95 -18.01 -5.54
C LYS A 65 -13.49 -17.62 -5.61
N ARG A 66 -12.62 -18.63 -5.61
CA ARG A 66 -11.22 -18.44 -6.02
C ARG A 66 -11.14 -18.30 -7.53
N ILE A 67 -10.55 -17.19 -7.95
CA ILE A 67 -10.11 -16.96 -9.32
C ILE A 67 -8.59 -17.11 -9.29
N SER A 68 -8.02 -17.88 -10.21
CA SER A 68 -6.56 -17.95 -10.32
C SER A 68 -6.03 -16.66 -10.95
N PHE A 69 -4.77 -16.30 -10.67
CA PHE A 69 -4.17 -15.16 -11.37
C PHE A 69 -4.13 -15.38 -12.89
N GLU A 70 -3.98 -16.61 -13.37
CA GLU A 70 -4.04 -16.93 -14.80
C GLU A 70 -5.43 -16.65 -15.41
N GLU A 71 -6.51 -16.93 -14.69
CA GLU A 71 -7.87 -16.57 -15.13
C GLU A 71 -8.05 -15.05 -15.12
N PHE A 72 -7.68 -14.38 -14.03
CA PHE A 72 -7.87 -12.95 -13.87
C PHE A 72 -7.02 -12.11 -14.83
N SER A 73 -5.78 -12.54 -15.09
CA SER A 73 -4.83 -11.81 -15.95
C SER A 73 -5.28 -11.71 -17.40
N LYS A 74 -6.16 -12.60 -17.87
CA LYS A 74 -6.80 -12.54 -19.20
C LYS A 74 -7.80 -11.37 -19.32
N GLU A 75 -8.30 -10.87 -18.18
CA GLU A 75 -9.26 -9.76 -18.11
C GLU A 75 -8.58 -8.41 -17.78
N LEU A 76 -7.29 -8.42 -17.43
CA LEU A 76 -6.53 -7.21 -17.13
C LEU A 76 -6.34 -6.37 -18.40
N GLN A 77 -6.98 -5.20 -18.43
CA GLN A 77 -6.84 -4.23 -19.53
C GLN A 77 -6.08 -3.00 -19.04
N LEU A 78 -4.74 -3.03 -19.13
CA LEU A 78 -3.88 -1.94 -18.66
C LEU A 78 -3.38 -1.05 -19.81
N GLU A 79 -3.16 -1.60 -21.01
CA GLU A 79 -2.51 -0.88 -22.11
C GLU A 79 -3.32 0.31 -22.62
N ASN A 80 -4.65 0.18 -22.62
CA ASN A 80 -5.56 1.22 -23.13
C ASN A 80 -5.85 2.33 -22.10
N GLN A 81 -5.42 2.16 -20.85
CA GLN A 81 -5.78 3.06 -19.74
C GLN A 81 -4.57 3.76 -19.11
N LEU A 82 -3.37 3.20 -19.27
CA LEU A 82 -2.13 3.66 -18.65
C LEU A 82 -1.05 3.89 -19.70
N ASN A 83 -0.42 5.08 -19.66
CA ASN A 83 0.80 5.32 -20.44
C ASN A 83 2.00 4.53 -19.89
N ASP A 84 3.11 4.49 -20.62
CA ASP A 84 4.30 3.68 -20.28
C ASP A 84 4.85 3.98 -18.88
N GLN A 85 4.82 5.26 -18.49
CA GLN A 85 5.24 5.66 -17.15
C GLN A 85 4.26 5.10 -16.13
N GLU A 86 2.96 5.35 -16.29
CA GLU A 86 1.87 4.83 -15.45
C GLU A 86 1.82 3.29 -15.36
N ARG A 87 2.26 2.56 -16.38
CA ARG A 87 2.41 1.10 -16.30
C ARG A 87 3.58 0.69 -15.41
N ASN A 88 4.71 1.40 -15.51
CA ASN A 88 5.82 1.22 -14.56
C ASN A 88 5.38 1.55 -13.13
N ILE A 89 4.58 2.61 -12.96
CA ILE A 89 3.97 2.95 -11.68
C ILE A 89 3.21 1.79 -11.09
N PHE A 90 2.28 1.26 -11.88
CA PHE A 90 1.41 0.18 -11.48
C PHE A 90 2.21 -1.04 -11.03
N ARG A 91 3.08 -1.56 -11.90
CA ARG A 91 3.77 -2.83 -11.63
C ARG A 91 4.74 -2.76 -10.46
N PHE A 92 5.51 -1.68 -10.34
CA PHE A 92 6.50 -1.55 -9.26
C PHE A 92 5.82 -1.22 -7.92
N SER A 93 4.72 -0.45 -7.92
CA SER A 93 3.91 -0.29 -6.70
C SER A 93 3.34 -1.60 -6.24
N LEU A 94 2.80 -2.37 -7.19
CA LEU A 94 2.17 -3.65 -6.94
C LEU A 94 3.17 -4.63 -6.32
N MET A 95 4.43 -4.68 -6.79
CA MET A 95 5.43 -5.59 -6.21
C MET A 95 5.67 -5.31 -4.73
N LYS A 96 5.87 -4.04 -4.38
CA LYS A 96 6.09 -3.65 -2.99
C LYS A 96 4.88 -3.93 -2.11
N ASP A 97 3.67 -3.61 -2.59
CA ASP A 97 2.44 -3.86 -1.84
C ASP A 97 2.12 -5.37 -1.72
N LEU A 98 2.51 -6.20 -2.69
CA LEU A 98 2.44 -7.66 -2.60
C LEU A 98 3.41 -8.21 -1.55
N ILE A 99 4.65 -7.71 -1.52
CA ILE A 99 5.65 -8.09 -0.51
C ILE A 99 5.14 -7.74 0.89
N ILE A 100 4.53 -6.57 1.07
CA ILE A 100 3.90 -6.17 2.34
C ILE A 100 2.84 -7.19 2.78
N ILE A 101 1.90 -7.55 1.90
CA ILE A 101 0.84 -8.51 2.24
C ILE A 101 1.44 -9.90 2.53
N MET A 102 2.36 -10.36 1.68
CA MET A 102 3.00 -11.67 1.80
C MET A 102 3.77 -11.82 3.13
N ASN A 103 4.36 -10.74 3.64
CA ASN A 103 5.11 -10.74 4.90
C ASN A 103 4.27 -10.35 6.14
N ALA A 104 2.99 -10.02 5.98
CA ALA A 104 2.19 -9.44 7.07
C ALA A 104 1.98 -10.39 8.27
N ASP A 105 2.04 -11.70 8.05
CA ASP A 105 1.93 -12.72 9.10
C ASP A 105 3.25 -13.45 9.40
N TYR A 106 4.37 -12.91 8.88
CA TYR A 106 5.73 -13.46 9.06
C TYR A 106 5.92 -14.89 8.52
N VAL A 107 4.98 -15.40 7.71
CA VAL A 107 5.05 -16.74 7.13
C VAL A 107 4.74 -16.64 5.63
N ILE A 108 5.72 -17.02 4.82
CA ILE A 108 5.57 -17.13 3.38
C ILE A 108 5.28 -18.60 3.04
N THR A 109 4.22 -18.85 2.29
CA THR A 109 3.84 -20.20 1.87
C THR A 109 4.24 -20.51 0.42
N GLU A 110 4.26 -21.80 0.05
CA GLU A 110 4.43 -22.24 -1.34
C GLU A 110 3.30 -21.72 -2.26
N GLY A 111 2.12 -21.42 -1.71
CA GLY A 111 1.02 -20.79 -2.44
C GLY A 111 1.37 -19.36 -2.85
N GLU A 112 1.94 -18.60 -1.91
CA GLU A 112 2.37 -17.21 -2.09
C GLU A 112 3.57 -17.10 -3.02
N GLU A 113 4.58 -17.96 -2.84
CA GLU A 113 5.76 -18.03 -3.72
C GLU A 113 5.34 -18.26 -5.18
N ARG A 114 4.49 -19.25 -5.44
CA ARG A 114 4.00 -19.51 -6.80
C ARG A 114 3.17 -18.35 -7.35
N LEU A 115 2.35 -17.70 -6.53
CA LEU A 115 1.53 -16.58 -6.97
C LEU A 115 2.40 -15.37 -7.32
N ILE A 116 3.40 -15.03 -6.51
CA ILE A 116 4.29 -13.90 -6.80
C ILE A 116 5.10 -14.15 -8.07
N GLU A 117 5.58 -15.37 -8.29
CA GLU A 117 6.26 -15.77 -9.54
C GLU A 117 5.37 -15.59 -10.78
N GLN A 118 4.11 -15.98 -10.71
CA GLN A 118 3.16 -15.78 -11.81
C GLN A 118 2.95 -14.29 -12.12
N ILE A 119 2.82 -13.47 -11.07
CA ILE A 119 2.62 -12.03 -11.21
C ILE A 119 3.89 -11.35 -11.76
N GLN A 120 5.08 -11.72 -11.28
CA GLN A 120 6.36 -11.21 -11.79
C GLN A 120 6.50 -11.46 -13.30
N ASN A 121 6.24 -12.71 -13.72
CA ASN A 121 6.29 -13.10 -15.11
C ASN A 121 5.32 -12.29 -15.97
N TYR A 122 4.09 -12.08 -15.49
CA TYR A 122 3.09 -11.27 -16.22
C TYR A 122 3.51 -9.80 -16.36
N PHE A 123 4.09 -9.20 -15.32
CA PHE A 123 4.51 -7.80 -15.32
C PHE A 123 5.93 -7.55 -15.84
N ASN A 124 6.63 -8.60 -16.28
CA ASN A 124 8.03 -8.57 -16.70
C ASN A 124 8.92 -7.90 -15.63
N ILE A 125 8.81 -8.40 -14.40
CA ILE A 125 9.67 -8.02 -13.27
C ILE A 125 10.80 -9.05 -13.21
N SER A 126 12.06 -8.60 -13.32
CA SER A 126 13.20 -9.51 -13.21
C SER A 126 13.42 -9.94 -11.76
N GLU A 127 14.17 -11.03 -11.58
CA GLU A 127 14.54 -11.52 -10.25
C GLU A 127 15.30 -10.44 -9.46
N GLU A 128 16.23 -9.74 -10.10
CA GLU A 128 16.99 -8.65 -9.48
C GLU A 128 16.12 -7.45 -9.08
N GLN A 129 15.12 -7.11 -9.90
CA GLN A 129 14.15 -6.06 -9.57
C GLN A 129 13.29 -6.47 -8.36
N PHE A 130 12.92 -7.75 -8.26
CA PHE A 130 12.16 -8.24 -7.13
C PHE A 130 12.99 -8.29 -5.85
N SER A 131 14.21 -8.83 -5.90
CA SER A 131 15.14 -8.81 -4.76
C SER A 131 15.37 -7.39 -4.25
N PHE A 132 15.51 -6.41 -5.16
CA PHE A 132 15.57 -5.00 -4.77
C PHE A 132 14.34 -4.55 -3.95
N PHE A 133 13.12 -4.96 -4.32
CA PHE A 133 11.93 -4.61 -3.54
C PHE A 133 11.85 -5.33 -2.19
N GLN A 134 12.40 -6.54 -2.07
CA GLN A 134 12.51 -7.25 -0.80
C GLN A 134 13.50 -6.55 0.13
N GLU A 135 14.68 -6.17 -0.38
CA GLU A 135 15.67 -5.39 0.37
C GLU A 135 15.11 -4.04 0.83
N GLU A 136 14.35 -3.35 -0.03
CA GLU A 136 13.69 -2.09 0.33
C GLU A 136 12.65 -2.28 1.44
N TYR A 137 11.89 -3.39 1.42
CA TYR A 137 10.93 -3.71 2.47
C TYR A 137 11.63 -3.98 3.82
N GLU A 138 12.70 -4.77 3.83
CA GLU A 138 13.48 -5.05 5.04
C GLU A 138 14.11 -3.76 5.61
N MET A 139 14.61 -2.90 4.73
CA MET A 139 15.13 -1.60 5.09
C MET A 139 14.04 -0.70 5.70
N ASP A 140 12.85 -0.64 5.09
CA ASP A 140 11.72 0.12 5.62
C ASP A 140 11.39 -0.34 7.04
N CYS A 141 11.26 -1.66 7.27
CA CYS A 141 11.03 -2.25 8.58
C CYS A 141 12.12 -1.83 9.58
N SER A 142 13.39 -1.97 9.22
CA SER A 142 14.52 -1.63 10.09
C SER A 142 14.50 -0.16 10.53
N ILE A 143 14.25 0.78 9.62
CA ILE A 143 14.28 2.21 9.94
C ILE A 143 13.10 2.61 10.85
N LEU A 144 11.97 1.93 10.70
CA LEU A 144 10.78 2.17 11.51
C LEU A 144 10.93 1.60 12.93
N GLU A 145 11.67 0.49 13.08
CA GLU A 145 12.02 -0.09 14.38
C GLU A 145 13.11 0.71 15.10
N SER A 146 14.20 1.08 14.41
CA SER A 146 15.37 1.69 15.03
C SER A 146 15.19 3.18 15.34
N GLY A 147 14.26 3.85 14.66
CA GLY A 147 14.30 5.31 14.52
C GLY A 147 15.53 5.75 13.73
N ALA A 148 15.45 6.90 13.05
CA ALA A 148 16.49 7.33 12.10
C ALA A 148 17.87 7.63 12.75
N GLU A 149 18.73 6.62 12.91
CA GLU A 149 20.17 6.81 13.16
C GLU A 149 20.91 7.19 11.87
N ASN A 150 21.82 8.17 11.99
CA ASN A 150 22.05 9.16 10.95
C ASN A 150 22.97 8.71 9.80
N ASP A 151 23.94 7.84 10.09
CA ASP A 151 25.04 7.57 9.16
C ASP A 151 24.73 6.42 8.20
N GLN A 152 23.90 5.46 8.62
CA GLN A 152 23.46 4.35 7.77
C GLN A 152 22.48 4.80 6.68
N LEU A 153 21.52 5.68 7.02
CA LEU A 153 20.48 6.17 6.09
C LEU A 153 21.03 6.84 4.83
N LYS A 154 22.16 7.56 4.94
CA LYS A 154 22.76 8.29 3.82
C LYS A 154 23.39 7.37 2.80
N GLU A 155 24.06 6.33 3.26
CA GLU A 155 24.70 5.34 2.39
C GLU A 155 23.63 4.46 1.75
N ILE A 156 22.64 4.05 2.54
CA ILE A 156 21.49 3.24 2.13
C ILE A 156 20.70 3.94 1.01
N GLY A 157 20.26 5.18 1.19
CA GLY A 157 19.45 5.87 0.18
C GLY A 157 20.19 6.13 -1.15
N LYS A 158 21.50 6.38 -1.10
CA LYS A 158 22.32 6.52 -2.31
C LYS A 158 22.54 5.19 -3.02
N LYS A 159 22.79 4.12 -2.27
CA LYS A 159 22.96 2.76 -2.80
C LYS A 159 21.67 2.26 -3.42
N SER A 160 20.52 2.43 -2.76
CA SER A 160 19.21 2.07 -3.28
C SER A 160 18.90 2.78 -4.61
N MET A 161 19.16 4.09 -4.71
CA MET A 161 19.01 4.80 -5.99
C MET A 161 19.93 4.26 -7.09
N ALA A 162 21.21 4.03 -6.77
CA ALA A 162 22.16 3.50 -7.74
C ALA A 162 21.75 2.10 -8.22
N ALA A 163 21.29 1.25 -7.29
CA ALA A 163 20.76 -0.09 -7.57
C ALA A 163 19.55 -0.01 -8.50
N ALA A 164 18.52 0.75 -8.13
CA ALA A 164 17.33 0.93 -8.95
C ALA A 164 17.62 1.50 -10.35
N ALA A 165 18.51 2.50 -10.45
CA ALA A 165 18.94 3.03 -11.74
C ALA A 165 19.59 1.96 -12.61
N SER A 166 20.45 1.12 -12.01
CA SER A 166 21.14 0.04 -12.71
C SER A 166 20.18 -1.07 -13.18
N LEU A 167 19.07 -1.26 -12.46
CA LEU A 167 18.00 -2.21 -12.77
C LEU A 167 16.95 -1.65 -13.75
N GLY A 168 17.17 -0.46 -14.29
CA GLY A 168 16.23 0.18 -15.22
C GLY A 168 14.92 0.63 -14.57
N ILE A 169 14.85 0.65 -13.23
CA ILE A 169 13.73 1.24 -12.50
C ILE A 169 13.87 2.75 -12.65
N PRO A 170 12.91 3.45 -13.29
CA PRO A 170 13.09 4.86 -13.59
C PRO A 170 13.37 5.65 -12.30
N LEU A 171 14.46 6.43 -12.21
CA LEU A 171 14.76 7.18 -10.98
C LEU A 171 13.71 8.24 -10.65
N GLY A 172 13.06 8.78 -11.69
CA GLY A 172 11.87 9.63 -11.53
C GLY A 172 10.72 8.87 -10.87
N LEU A 173 10.65 7.54 -11.05
CA LEU A 173 9.82 6.65 -10.25
C LEU A 173 10.24 6.79 -8.79
N LEU A 174 11.43 6.42 -8.36
CA LEU A 174 11.88 6.53 -6.95
C LEU A 174 11.76 7.92 -6.32
N TYR A 175 12.00 8.98 -7.09
CA TYR A 175 11.85 10.38 -6.66
C TYR A 175 10.38 10.82 -6.56
N TYR A 176 9.47 10.14 -7.29
CA TYR A 176 8.01 10.32 -7.24
C TYR A 176 7.26 9.20 -6.52
N SER A 177 7.90 8.09 -6.18
CA SER A 177 7.33 6.81 -5.76
C SER A 177 7.50 6.58 -4.27
N GLY A 178 7.10 7.57 -3.47
CA GLY A 178 6.30 7.25 -2.28
C GLY A 178 4.92 6.73 -2.72
N ASN A 179 4.93 5.74 -3.62
CA ASN A 179 4.01 5.41 -4.71
C ASN A 179 3.07 6.52 -5.20
N PHE A 180 3.69 7.39 -6.00
CA PHE A 180 3.09 8.26 -6.99
C PHE A 180 2.29 9.42 -6.38
N ARG A 181 2.18 10.50 -7.14
CA ARG A 181 1.82 11.83 -6.63
C ARG A 181 0.38 11.98 -6.15
N GLY A 182 0.19 11.54 -4.92
CA GLY A 182 -0.42 12.25 -3.80
C GLY A 182 0.64 12.82 -2.86
N LEU A 183 1.90 12.34 -2.89
CA LEU A 183 2.96 12.78 -1.95
C LEU A 183 4.42 12.88 -2.51
N GLY A 184 4.65 12.92 -3.83
CA GLY A 184 5.97 13.29 -4.39
C GLY A 184 6.33 14.78 -4.16
N CYS A 185 7.48 15.29 -4.60
CA CYS A 185 7.92 16.68 -4.29
C CYS A 185 6.92 17.84 -4.58
N LEU A 186 5.92 17.63 -5.46
CA LEU A 186 4.75 18.50 -5.68
C LEU A 186 3.44 17.98 -5.03
N GLY A 187 3.37 16.69 -4.67
CA GLY A 187 2.30 16.06 -3.90
C GLY A 187 2.42 16.27 -2.39
N ALA A 188 3.63 16.42 -1.84
CA ALA A 188 3.84 16.99 -0.51
C ALA A 188 3.28 18.43 -0.40
N LEU A 189 3.02 19.10 -1.55
CA LEU A 189 2.29 20.36 -1.64
C LEU A 189 0.78 20.19 -1.96
N SER A 190 0.28 18.99 -2.32
CA SER A 190 -1.15 18.68 -2.57
C SER A 190 -1.81 17.83 -1.47
N GLY A 191 -1.05 17.07 -0.68
CA GLY A 191 -1.45 16.52 0.63
C GLY A 191 -1.94 17.61 1.61
N LEU A 192 -1.62 18.88 1.30
CA LEU A 192 -2.24 20.10 1.83
C LEU A 192 -3.77 20.09 1.84
N LYS A 193 -4.42 19.39 0.90
CA LYS A 193 -5.88 19.27 0.81
C LYS A 193 -6.43 18.00 1.46
N ALA A 194 -5.67 16.90 1.46
CA ALA A 194 -6.14 15.63 2.02
C ALA A 194 -6.09 15.60 3.56
N ILE A 195 -5.19 16.37 4.17
CA ILE A 195 -4.97 16.38 5.63
C ILE A 195 -5.78 17.50 6.33
N GLY A 196 -6.72 18.16 5.64
CA GLY A 196 -7.68 19.09 6.26
C GLY A 196 -7.09 20.37 6.86
N MET A 197 -5.77 20.58 6.82
CA MET A 197 -5.13 21.75 7.45
C MET A 197 -5.19 22.97 6.55
N LYS A 198 -6.12 23.88 6.86
CA LYS A 198 -6.21 25.23 6.30
C LYS A 198 -4.89 25.99 6.52
N LYS A 199 -4.31 26.51 5.44
CA LYS A 199 -3.26 27.57 5.38
C LYS A 199 -2.07 27.41 6.35
N LYS A 200 -1.00 26.71 5.93
CA LYS A 200 0.35 26.85 6.53
C LYS A 200 1.45 26.88 5.45
N THR A 201 2.64 27.31 5.84
CA THR A 201 3.81 27.61 4.97
C THR A 201 4.30 26.42 4.14
N LYS A 202 4.99 26.66 3.00
CA LYS A 202 5.54 25.62 2.10
C LYS A 202 6.43 24.58 2.81
N LYS A 203 7.14 24.97 3.88
CA LYS A 203 8.00 24.07 4.67
C LYS A 203 7.19 23.07 5.50
N HIS A 204 6.09 23.51 6.13
CA HIS A 204 5.22 22.62 6.91
C HIS A 204 4.50 21.60 6.03
N ALA A 205 4.11 22.01 4.81
CA ALA A 205 3.54 21.12 3.80
C ALA A 205 4.47 19.94 3.49
N LEU A 206 5.74 20.25 3.24
CA LEU A 206 6.77 19.27 2.95
C LEU A 206 6.93 18.25 4.08
N VAL A 207 7.02 18.72 5.33
CA VAL A 207 7.18 17.85 6.52
C VAL A 207 6.00 16.90 6.66
N VAL A 208 4.77 17.41 6.58
CA VAL A 208 3.56 16.58 6.70
C VAL A 208 3.47 15.57 5.56
N GLY A 209 3.85 15.96 4.34
CA GLY A 209 3.85 15.03 3.21
C GLY A 209 4.85 13.89 3.36
N LEU A 210 6.06 14.19 3.83
CA LEU A 210 7.08 13.17 4.11
C LEU A 210 6.67 12.26 5.26
N ALA A 211 6.08 12.84 6.31
CA ALA A 211 5.53 12.08 7.42
C ALA A 211 4.44 11.11 6.97
N GLY A 212 3.54 11.54 6.09
CA GLY A 212 2.52 10.67 5.49
C GLY A 212 3.11 9.52 4.67
N THR A 213 4.20 9.74 3.91
CA THR A 213 4.86 8.64 3.19
C THR A 213 5.53 7.64 4.12
N ILE A 214 6.23 8.13 5.15
CA ILE A 214 6.87 7.24 6.14
C ILE A 214 5.80 6.48 6.93
N ALA A 215 4.67 7.12 7.22
CA ALA A 215 3.53 6.49 7.88
C ALA A 215 2.89 5.34 7.10
N LEU A 216 3.03 5.36 5.79
CA LEU A 216 2.60 4.28 4.89
C LEU A 216 3.65 3.17 4.75
N GLY A 217 4.72 3.20 5.56
CA GLY A 217 5.81 2.24 5.49
C GLY A 217 6.73 2.43 4.30
N MET A 218 6.82 3.65 3.76
CA MET A 218 7.60 3.93 2.55
C MET A 218 8.66 4.98 2.83
N ILE A 219 9.92 4.58 2.74
CA ILE A 219 11.05 5.51 2.85
C ILE A 219 11.53 5.88 1.45
N THR A 220 11.28 7.13 1.07
CA THR A 220 11.71 7.66 -0.24
C THR A 220 13.07 8.33 -0.13
N TYR A 221 13.80 8.43 -1.25
CA TYR A 221 15.05 9.21 -1.29
C TYR A 221 14.83 10.64 -0.78
N LYS A 222 13.70 11.27 -1.10
CA LYS A 222 13.41 12.62 -0.63
C LYS A 222 13.17 12.68 0.88
N ALA A 223 12.56 11.63 1.46
CA ALA A 223 12.44 11.50 2.90
C ALA A 223 13.82 11.35 3.54
N VAL A 224 14.69 10.53 2.96
CA VAL A 224 16.09 10.35 3.40
C VAL A 224 16.87 11.66 3.28
N ASP A 225 16.88 12.32 2.12
CA ASP A 225 17.56 13.59 1.88
C ASP A 225 17.06 14.70 2.81
N TYR A 226 15.75 14.78 3.02
CA TYR A 226 15.17 15.73 3.97
C TYR A 226 15.61 15.42 5.41
N LEU A 227 15.50 14.16 5.86
CA LEU A 227 15.96 13.70 7.17
C LEU A 227 17.44 14.03 7.45
N LEU A 228 18.28 13.97 6.41
CA LEU A 228 19.70 14.30 6.46
C LEU A 228 19.96 15.82 6.47
N SER A 229 19.10 16.61 5.83
CA SER A 229 19.24 18.08 5.74
C SER A 229 18.78 18.83 6.99
N ILE A 230 17.92 18.21 7.81
CA ILE A 230 17.28 18.86 8.96
C ILE A 230 18.05 18.63 10.27
N LYS A 231 17.92 19.59 11.19
CA LYS A 231 18.48 19.51 12.55
C LYS A 231 17.76 18.48 13.40
N LYS A 232 18.36 18.10 14.53
CA LYS A 232 17.83 17.06 15.45
C LYS A 232 16.41 17.37 15.96
N ASP A 233 16.12 18.63 16.28
CA ASP A 233 14.80 19.11 16.70
C ASP A 233 13.74 19.00 15.59
N GLU A 234 14.09 19.39 14.37
CA GLU A 234 13.22 19.25 13.19
C GLU A 234 12.96 17.78 12.83
N ARG A 235 13.92 16.88 13.09
CA ARG A 235 13.76 15.44 12.94
C ARG A 235 12.77 14.85 13.95
N THR A 236 12.88 15.24 15.22
CA THR A 236 11.90 14.83 16.24
C THR A 236 10.49 15.26 15.83
N ASN A 237 10.35 16.49 15.32
CA ASN A 237 9.06 16.97 14.84
C ASN A 237 8.54 16.17 13.64
N LEU A 238 9.40 15.81 12.67
CA LEU A 238 9.00 14.95 11.55
C LEU A 238 8.51 13.58 12.06
N TRP A 239 9.24 12.93 12.98
CA TRP A 239 8.84 11.65 13.55
C TRP A 239 7.54 11.71 14.34
N ASN A 240 7.29 12.80 15.08
CA ASN A 240 6.00 12.98 15.75
C ASN A 240 4.84 13.06 14.75
N ILE A 241 4.99 13.83 13.67
CA ILE A 241 3.96 13.94 12.61
C ILE A 241 3.79 12.61 11.86
N THR A 242 4.88 11.86 11.68
CA THR A 242 4.87 10.51 11.11
C THR A 242 4.02 9.59 11.97
N LYS A 243 4.27 9.57 13.29
CA LYS A 243 3.50 8.76 14.26
C LYS A 243 2.01 9.14 14.26
N GLU A 244 1.69 10.43 14.30
CA GLU A 244 0.30 10.91 14.19
C GLU A 244 -0.37 10.45 12.88
N SER A 245 0.38 10.45 11.78
CA SER A 245 -0.12 10.00 10.47
C SER A 245 -0.36 8.48 10.44
N MET A 246 0.49 7.70 11.11
CA MET A 246 0.32 6.25 11.28
C MET A 246 -0.91 5.94 12.12
N GLU A 247 -1.07 6.61 13.26
CA GLU A 247 -2.23 6.46 14.15
C GLU A 247 -3.52 6.80 13.42
N ARG A 248 -3.54 7.88 12.63
CA ARG A 248 -4.71 8.22 11.82
C ARG A 248 -5.03 7.16 10.77
N LEU A 249 -4.05 6.69 10.00
CA LEU A 249 -4.28 5.65 8.99
C LEU A 249 -4.79 4.35 9.65
N HIS A 250 -4.23 4.01 10.80
CA HIS A 250 -4.65 2.85 11.58
C HIS A 250 -6.11 2.99 12.03
N GLN A 251 -6.49 4.14 12.58
CA GLN A 251 -7.87 4.40 12.99
C GLN A 251 -8.83 4.44 11.78
N GLU A 252 -8.46 5.11 10.69
CA GLU A 252 -9.23 5.11 9.44
C GLU A 252 -9.44 3.68 8.91
N THR A 253 -8.49 2.78 9.15
CA THR A 253 -8.60 1.37 8.77
C THR A 253 -9.60 0.63 9.63
N ILE A 254 -9.54 0.81 10.95
CA ILE A 254 -10.52 0.26 11.90
C ILE A 254 -11.93 0.77 11.55
N ASP A 255 -12.09 2.07 11.33
CA ASP A 255 -13.39 2.69 11.02
C ASP A 255 -13.98 2.16 9.71
N ASN A 256 -13.16 2.00 8.67
CA ASN A 256 -13.60 1.41 7.40
C ASN A 256 -14.00 -0.06 7.55
N ILE A 257 -13.28 -0.84 8.38
CA ILE A 257 -13.65 -2.24 8.65
C ILE A 257 -14.99 -2.30 9.38
N TYR A 258 -15.23 -1.45 10.39
CA TYR A 258 -16.52 -1.37 11.07
C TYR A 258 -17.66 -1.01 10.11
N SER A 259 -17.45 -0.01 9.24
CA SER A 259 -18.46 0.35 8.23
C SER A 259 -18.77 -0.80 7.27
N ASP A 260 -17.77 -1.57 6.86
CA ASP A 260 -17.97 -2.72 5.98
C ASP A 260 -18.62 -3.89 6.75
N MET A 261 -18.34 -4.06 8.05
CA MET A 261 -19.03 -5.02 8.92
C MET A 261 -20.52 -4.70 9.07
N ASP A 262 -20.88 -3.42 9.24
CA ASP A 262 -22.29 -3.01 9.32
C ASP A 262 -23.04 -3.37 8.04
N TYR A 263 -22.40 -3.18 6.87
CA TYR A 263 -22.95 -3.63 5.60
C TYR A 263 -23.20 -5.14 5.58
N PHE A 264 -22.20 -5.96 5.96
CA PHE A 264 -22.38 -7.42 5.95
C PHE A 264 -23.37 -7.90 7.03
N HIS A 265 -23.51 -7.18 8.14
CA HIS A 265 -24.53 -7.49 9.14
C HIS A 265 -25.94 -7.34 8.56
N ASP A 266 -26.19 -6.25 7.83
CA ASP A 266 -27.46 -6.03 7.12
C ASP A 266 -27.71 -7.11 6.07
N GLU A 267 -26.67 -7.51 5.30
CA GLU A 267 -26.78 -8.58 4.31
C GLU A 267 -27.20 -9.91 4.95
N VAL A 268 -26.67 -10.26 6.13
CA VAL A 268 -27.05 -11.49 6.84
C VAL A 268 -28.53 -11.49 7.26
N LEU A 269 -29.07 -10.33 7.61
CA LEU A 269 -30.46 -10.20 8.07
C LEU A 269 -31.47 -10.17 6.92
N ASN A 270 -31.10 -9.58 5.79
CA ASN A 270 -32.06 -9.19 4.75
C ASN A 270 -31.99 -10.04 3.47
N HIS A 271 -30.97 -10.87 3.29
CA HIS A 271 -30.75 -11.63 2.04
C HIS A 271 -30.96 -13.14 2.18
N LYS A 272 -31.02 -13.83 1.03
CA LYS A 272 -31.21 -15.28 0.96
C LYS A 272 -30.01 -16.03 1.55
N GLU A 273 -30.21 -17.32 1.82
CA GLU A 273 -29.27 -18.17 2.55
C GLU A 273 -27.83 -18.16 1.99
N LYS A 274 -27.67 -18.14 0.65
CA LYS A 274 -26.36 -18.13 0.01
C LYS A 274 -25.62 -16.81 0.19
N GLU A 275 -26.28 -15.69 -0.03
CA GLU A 275 -25.75 -14.34 0.19
C GLU A 275 -25.44 -14.11 1.68
N ALA A 276 -26.31 -14.60 2.56
CA ALA A 276 -26.08 -14.56 4.01
C ALA A 276 -24.85 -15.38 4.44
N ASP A 277 -24.58 -16.54 3.83
CA ASP A 277 -23.38 -17.32 4.12
C ASP A 277 -22.08 -16.58 3.75
N ILE A 278 -22.06 -15.96 2.57
CA ILE A 278 -20.93 -15.11 2.11
C ILE A 278 -20.70 -13.96 3.10
N ALA A 279 -21.79 -13.30 3.52
CA ALA A 279 -21.73 -12.21 4.47
C ALA A 279 -21.25 -12.66 5.87
N ARG A 280 -21.65 -13.85 6.35
CA ARG A 280 -21.14 -14.42 7.61
C ARG A 280 -19.63 -14.68 7.55
N ARG A 281 -19.13 -15.22 6.44
CA ARG A 281 -17.69 -15.45 6.25
C ARG A 281 -16.90 -14.14 6.21
N ALA A 282 -17.43 -13.11 5.53
CA ALA A 282 -16.85 -11.77 5.54
C ALA A 282 -16.84 -11.16 6.96
N LEU A 283 -17.95 -11.26 7.71
CA LEU A 283 -18.02 -10.79 9.10
C LEU A 283 -17.00 -11.47 10.01
N ASP A 284 -16.82 -12.78 9.88
CA ASP A 284 -15.89 -13.53 10.71
C ASP A 284 -14.45 -13.05 10.52
N ILE A 285 -14.00 -12.88 9.27
CA ILE A 285 -12.65 -12.38 9.01
C ILE A 285 -12.47 -10.91 9.41
N LEU A 286 -13.47 -10.07 9.19
CA LEU A 286 -13.41 -8.66 9.58
C LEU A 286 -13.37 -8.49 11.11
N ARG A 287 -14.11 -9.30 11.87
CA ARG A 287 -14.05 -9.31 13.34
C ARG A 287 -12.67 -9.70 13.86
N ARG A 288 -12.07 -10.75 13.29
CA ARG A 288 -10.71 -11.16 13.63
C ARG A 288 -9.68 -10.07 13.29
N THR A 289 -9.87 -9.41 12.15
CA THR A 289 -9.01 -8.31 11.67
C THR A 289 -9.09 -7.10 12.58
N VAL A 290 -10.30 -6.60 12.89
CA VAL A 290 -10.46 -5.42 13.75
C VAL A 290 -9.99 -5.69 15.17
N ALA A 291 -10.29 -6.87 15.73
CA ALA A 291 -9.80 -7.26 17.04
C ALA A 291 -8.27 -7.31 17.09
N THR A 292 -7.62 -7.75 16.01
CA THR A 292 -6.15 -7.72 15.90
C THR A 292 -5.65 -6.28 15.85
N LEU A 293 -6.23 -5.44 14.98
CA LEU A 293 -5.81 -4.04 14.83
C LEU A 293 -5.96 -3.26 16.14
N GLU A 294 -7.08 -3.38 16.85
CA GLU A 294 -7.32 -2.70 18.14
C GLU A 294 -6.33 -3.09 19.25
N ASN A 295 -5.78 -4.31 19.19
CA ASN A 295 -4.81 -4.81 20.16
C ASN A 295 -3.35 -4.66 19.69
N THR A 296 -3.14 -4.16 18.48
CA THR A 296 -1.81 -3.82 17.95
C THR A 296 -1.65 -2.30 17.93
N GLY A 297 -0.45 -1.79 18.22
CA GLY A 297 -0.18 -0.38 17.97
C GLY A 297 -0.33 -0.04 16.49
N ALA A 298 -0.27 1.25 16.16
CA ALA A 298 -0.06 1.70 14.78
C ALA A 298 1.35 1.29 14.32
N ILE A 299 1.51 0.00 14.02
CA ILE A 299 2.72 -0.61 13.47
C ILE A 299 2.59 -0.57 11.96
N ILE A 300 3.68 -0.23 11.29
CA ILE A 300 3.79 -0.40 9.85
C ILE A 300 4.02 -1.88 9.57
N LEU A 301 3.15 -2.46 8.74
CA LEU A 301 3.52 -3.35 7.65
C LEU A 301 2.62 -2.94 6.46
#